data_AF-A0A4Q2QNK8-F1
#
_entry.id   AF-A0A4Q2QNK8-F1
#
_cell.length_a   1.000
_cell.length_b   1.000
_cell.length_c   1.000
_cell.angle_alpha   90.00
_cell.angle_beta   90.00
_cell.angle_gamma   90.00
#
_symmetry.space_group_name_H-M   'P 1'
#
loop_
_entity.id
_entity.type
_entity.pdbx_description
1 polymer ?
#
loop_
_entity_poly.entity_id
_entity_poly.type
_entity_poly.pdbx_seq_one_letter_code
_entity_poly.pdbx_strand_id
1 'polypeptide(L)'
;SAAKTSETNAKASETRAESSKTAAASSASSAASSASSASASKDEATRQASAAKGSATTASTKATEAAGSATAASQSKTAAESAATRAEAAADRAEEIAGAVAMEDASLTTKGVVKLSSAVDSTSESLAATPKAV
;
A
#
# COMPACT_ATOMS: atom_id res chain seq x y z
N SER A 1 4.44 90.89 -32.47
CA SER A 1 5.90 91.11 -32.50
C SER A 1 6.61 89.82 -32.15
N ALA A 2 7.83 89.62 -32.65
CA ALA A 2 8.63 88.41 -32.41
C ALA A 2 8.79 88.05 -30.91
N ALA A 3 8.80 89.07 -30.04
CA ALA A 3 8.87 88.89 -28.59
C ALA A 3 7.71 88.06 -28.01
N LYS A 4 6.46 88.31 -28.42
CA LYS A 4 5.29 87.55 -27.94
C LYS A 4 5.34 86.08 -28.36
N THR A 5 5.83 85.81 -29.57
CA THR A 5 6.04 84.44 -30.07
C THR A 5 7.12 83.72 -29.27
N SER A 6 8.22 84.40 -28.95
CA SER A 6 9.30 83.82 -28.14
C SER A 6 8.85 83.50 -26.71
N GLU A 7 8.06 84.37 -26.08
CA GLU A 7 7.52 84.13 -24.73
C GLU A 7 6.58 82.91 -24.71
N THR A 8 5.75 82.78 -25.75
CA THR A 8 4.84 81.63 -25.90
C THR A 8 5.63 80.32 -26.06
N ASN A 9 6.68 80.33 -26.88
CA ASN A 9 7.55 79.16 -27.08
C ASN A 9 8.32 78.77 -25.81
N ALA A 10 8.73 79.76 -25.01
CA ALA A 10 9.40 79.51 -23.72
C ALA A 10 8.45 78.80 -22.74
N LYS A 11 7.23 79.33 -22.56
CA LYS A 11 6.19 78.68 -21.73
C LYS A 11 5.85 77.28 -22.20
N ALA A 12 5.69 77.07 -23.50
CA ALA A 12 5.42 75.74 -24.06
C ALA A 12 6.57 74.75 -23.80
N SER A 13 7.82 75.22 -23.84
CA SER A 13 9.00 74.39 -23.56
C SER A 13 9.09 74.01 -22.08
N GLU A 14 8.76 74.95 -21.18
CA GLU A 14 8.68 74.70 -19.74
C GLU A 14 7.62 73.63 -19.40
N THR A 15 6.42 73.74 -19.99
CA THR A 15 5.36 72.71 -19.84
C THR A 15 5.81 71.34 -20.36
N ARG A 16 6.52 71.29 -21.49
CA ARG A 16 7.06 70.03 -22.04
C ARG A 16 8.12 69.42 -21.11
N ALA A 17 8.97 70.25 -20.52
CA ALA A 17 9.98 69.78 -19.57
C ALA A 17 9.33 69.18 -18.31
N GLU A 18 8.32 69.85 -17.74
CA GLU A 18 7.60 69.33 -16.57
C GLU A 18 6.82 68.04 -16.89
N SER A 19 6.21 67.97 -18.07
CA SER A 19 5.54 66.75 -18.55
C SER A 19 6.53 65.59 -18.70
N SER A 20 7.71 65.86 -19.26
CA SER A 20 8.78 64.86 -19.43
C SER A 20 9.31 64.36 -18.08
N LYS A 21 9.52 65.27 -17.12
CA LYS A 21 9.91 64.92 -15.75
C LYS A 21 8.88 64.02 -15.07
N THR A 22 7.59 64.33 -15.24
CA THR A 22 6.50 63.49 -14.73
C THR A 22 6.48 62.11 -15.39
N ALA A 23 6.65 62.04 -16.71
CA ALA A 23 6.72 60.77 -17.44
C ALA A 23 7.93 59.91 -17.02
N ALA A 24 9.08 60.52 -16.77
CA ALA A 24 10.27 59.84 -16.27
C ALA A 24 10.04 59.27 -14.86
N ALA A 25 9.40 60.03 -13.96
CA ALA A 25 9.04 59.57 -12.62
C ALA A 25 8.07 58.37 -12.67
N SER A 26 7.03 58.44 -13.51
CA SER A 26 6.09 57.33 -13.72
C SER A 26 6.75 56.10 -14.34
N SER A 27 7.74 56.30 -15.23
CA SER A 27 8.50 55.20 -15.82
C SER A 27 9.39 54.53 -14.76
N ALA A 28 10.02 55.31 -13.89
CA ALA A 28 10.83 54.79 -12.79
C ALA A 28 9.98 53.99 -11.79
N SER A 29 8.79 54.48 -11.42
CA SER A 29 7.89 53.72 -10.55
C SER A 29 7.40 52.43 -11.20
N SER A 30 7.09 52.46 -12.49
CA SER A 30 6.69 51.25 -13.24
C SER A 30 7.81 50.21 -13.31
N ALA A 31 9.05 50.66 -13.49
CA ALA A 31 10.23 49.79 -13.47
C ALA A 31 10.45 49.17 -12.07
N ALA A 32 10.28 49.95 -11.00
CA ALA A 32 10.39 49.45 -9.62
C ALA A 32 9.30 48.40 -9.29
N SER A 33 8.05 48.64 -9.72
CA SER A 33 6.97 47.66 -9.59
C SER A 33 7.26 46.38 -10.38
N SER A 34 7.77 46.52 -11.60
CA SER A 34 8.15 45.36 -12.44
C SER A 34 9.27 44.54 -11.81
N ALA A 35 10.28 45.20 -11.21
CA ALA A 35 11.35 44.52 -10.48
C ALA A 35 10.82 43.75 -9.26
N SER A 36 9.85 44.33 -8.54
CA SER A 36 9.21 43.69 -7.38
C SER A 36 8.40 42.45 -7.78
N SER A 37 7.66 42.54 -8.89
CA SER A 37 6.93 41.40 -9.45
C SER A 37 7.87 40.28 -9.92
N ALA A 38 9.03 40.65 -10.49
CA ALA A 38 10.04 39.68 -10.91
C ALA A 38 10.66 38.96 -9.70
N SER A 39 10.96 39.65 -8.60
CA SER A 39 11.44 39.00 -7.37
C SER A 39 10.39 38.07 -6.76
N ALA A 40 9.13 38.50 -6.70
CA ALA A 40 8.04 37.66 -6.20
C ALA A 40 7.88 36.39 -7.06
N SER A 41 7.98 36.52 -8.38
CA SER A 41 7.91 35.38 -9.30
C SER A 41 9.08 34.41 -9.11
N LYS A 42 10.29 34.91 -8.84
CA LYS A 42 11.46 34.09 -8.52
C LYS A 42 11.27 33.32 -7.21
N ASP A 43 10.73 33.96 -6.19
CA ASP A 43 10.46 33.32 -4.91
C ASP A 43 9.40 32.23 -5.05
N GLU A 44 8.33 32.49 -5.82
CA GLU A 44 7.30 31.50 -6.10
C GLU A 44 7.86 30.31 -6.90
N ALA A 45 8.68 30.54 -7.93
CA ALA A 45 9.34 29.46 -8.66
C ALA A 45 10.21 28.59 -7.74
N THR A 46 10.89 29.20 -6.76
CA THR A 46 11.71 28.49 -5.78
C THR A 46 10.86 27.65 -4.82
N ARG A 47 9.71 28.18 -4.38
CA ARG A 47 8.74 27.45 -3.55
C ARG A 47 8.18 26.24 -4.30
N GLN A 48 7.78 26.42 -5.55
CA GLN A 48 7.24 25.34 -6.39
C GLN A 48 8.28 24.25 -6.64
N ALA A 49 9.54 24.62 -6.91
CA ALA A 49 10.62 23.64 -7.04
C ALA A 49 10.83 22.80 -5.76
N SER A 50 10.72 23.44 -4.59
CA SER A 50 10.83 22.77 -3.30
C SER A 50 9.65 21.82 -3.05
N ALA A 51 8.44 22.24 -3.39
CA ALA A 51 7.24 21.40 -3.31
C ALA A 51 7.35 20.19 -4.25
N ALA A 52 7.80 20.39 -5.49
CA ALA A 52 8.02 19.31 -6.45
C ALA A 52 9.06 18.29 -5.96
N LYS A 53 10.16 18.76 -5.34
CA LYS A 53 11.16 17.89 -4.71
C LYS A 53 10.54 17.07 -3.57
N GLY A 54 9.75 17.70 -2.70
CA GLY A 54 9.04 17.01 -1.61
C GLY A 54 8.07 15.94 -2.12
N SER A 55 7.32 16.25 -3.17
CA SER A 55 6.43 15.29 -3.85
C SER A 55 7.21 14.12 -4.46
N ALA A 56 8.35 14.38 -5.10
CA ALA A 56 9.21 13.34 -5.66
C ALA A 56 9.76 12.39 -4.57
N THR A 57 10.20 12.93 -3.43
CA THR A 57 10.63 12.11 -2.28
C THR A 57 9.48 11.25 -1.75
N THR A 58 8.28 11.83 -1.60
CA THR A 58 7.09 11.09 -1.15
C THR A 58 6.73 9.95 -2.10
N ALA A 59 6.77 10.20 -3.41
CA ALA A 59 6.53 9.18 -4.42
C ALA A 59 7.58 8.06 -4.35
N SER A 60 8.87 8.40 -4.16
CA SER A 60 9.94 7.42 -3.99
C SER A 60 9.72 6.54 -2.76
N THR A 61 9.33 7.11 -1.62
CA THR A 61 9.04 6.34 -0.40
C THR A 61 7.87 5.39 -0.63
N LYS A 62 6.79 5.87 -1.25
CA LYS A 62 5.61 5.04 -1.56
C LYS A 62 5.95 3.89 -2.51
N ALA A 63 6.84 4.11 -3.48
CA ALA A 63 7.31 3.05 -4.36
C ALA A 63 8.07 1.95 -3.59
N THR A 64 8.94 2.33 -2.64
CA THR A 64 9.65 1.36 -1.79
C THR A 64 8.71 0.59 -0.88
N GLU A 65 7.73 1.25 -0.25
CA GLU A 65 6.70 0.60 0.57
C GLU A 65 5.87 -0.41 -0.24
N ALA A 66 5.50 -0.04 -1.47
CA ALA A 66 4.76 -0.92 -2.37
C ALA A 66 5.59 -2.14 -2.78
N ALA A 67 6.88 -1.98 -3.08
CA ALA A 67 7.78 -3.08 -3.40
C ALA A 67 7.95 -4.05 -2.21
N GLY A 68 8.07 -3.51 -0.99
CA GLY A 68 8.10 -4.32 0.23
C GLY A 68 6.82 -5.10 0.45
N SER A 69 5.66 -4.46 0.24
CA SER A 69 4.35 -5.10 0.34
C SER A 69 4.16 -6.23 -0.68
N ALA A 70 4.62 -6.03 -1.92
CA ALA A 70 4.59 -7.06 -2.96
C ALA A 70 5.43 -8.29 -2.56
N THR A 71 6.62 -8.06 -1.98
CA THR A 71 7.48 -9.15 -1.48
C THR A 71 6.81 -9.94 -0.37
N ALA A 72 6.17 -9.26 0.59
CA ALA A 72 5.43 -9.92 1.67
C ALA A 72 4.24 -10.74 1.15
N ALA A 73 3.54 -10.24 0.14
CA ALA A 73 2.46 -10.96 -0.52
C ALA A 73 2.96 -12.24 -1.21
N SER A 74 4.09 -12.18 -1.92
CA SER A 74 4.70 -13.36 -2.54
C SER A 74 5.11 -14.42 -1.52
N GLN A 75 5.73 -14.01 -0.40
CA GLN A 75 6.08 -14.93 0.69
C GLN A 75 4.83 -15.58 1.31
N SER A 76 3.77 -14.80 1.52
CA SER A 76 2.50 -15.30 2.05
C SER A 76 1.87 -16.32 1.11
N LYS A 77 1.91 -16.08 -0.21
CA LYS A 77 1.45 -17.03 -1.22
C LYS A 77 2.20 -18.36 -1.12
N THR A 78 3.53 -18.33 -1.09
CA THR A 78 4.35 -19.55 -0.96
C THR A 78 4.08 -20.30 0.35
N ALA A 79 3.88 -19.58 1.45
CA ALA A 79 3.53 -20.19 2.74
C ALA A 79 2.15 -20.87 2.69
N ALA A 80 1.17 -20.25 2.03
CA ALA A 80 -0.17 -20.81 1.84
C ALA A 80 -0.13 -22.07 0.95
N GLU A 81 0.60 -22.03 -0.17
CA GLU A 81 0.80 -23.20 -1.04
C GLU A 81 1.44 -24.36 -0.27
N SER A 82 2.48 -24.08 0.51
CA SER A 82 3.15 -25.08 1.36
C SER A 82 2.25 -25.61 2.48
N ALA A 83 1.31 -24.81 2.97
CA ALA A 83 0.33 -25.24 3.97
C ALA A 83 -0.74 -26.14 3.33
N ALA A 84 -1.18 -25.82 2.11
CA ALA A 84 -2.13 -26.64 1.36
C ALA A 84 -1.57 -28.05 1.09
N THR A 85 -0.35 -28.16 0.56
CA THR A 85 0.29 -29.47 0.32
C THR A 85 0.47 -30.28 1.60
N ARG A 86 0.78 -29.62 2.73
CA ARG A 86 0.88 -30.31 4.03
C ARG A 86 -0.48 -30.78 4.54
N ALA A 87 -1.54 -30.03 4.27
CA ALA A 87 -2.90 -30.42 4.65
C ALA A 87 -3.38 -31.62 3.82
N GLU A 88 -3.11 -31.65 2.51
CA GLU A 88 -3.37 -32.80 1.63
C GLU A 88 -2.64 -34.05 2.15
N ALA A 89 -1.33 -33.95 2.38
CA ALA A 89 -0.56 -35.08 2.90
C ALA A 89 -1.02 -35.57 4.28
N ALA A 90 -1.51 -34.65 5.13
CA ALA A 90 -2.08 -35.01 6.43
C ALA A 90 -3.44 -35.71 6.29
N ALA A 91 -4.27 -35.28 5.33
CA ALA A 91 -5.54 -35.91 5.01
C ALA A 91 -5.33 -37.34 4.48
N ASP A 92 -4.42 -37.52 3.51
CA ASP A 92 -4.08 -38.83 2.95
C ASP A 92 -3.60 -39.81 4.04
N ARG A 93 -2.74 -39.33 4.96
CA ARG A 93 -2.30 -40.14 6.10
C ARG A 93 -3.42 -40.47 7.07
N ALA A 94 -4.35 -39.54 7.29
CA ALA A 94 -5.50 -39.80 8.15
C ALA A 94 -6.40 -40.89 7.54
N GLU A 95 -6.60 -40.88 6.22
CA GLU A 95 -7.33 -41.94 5.50
C GLU A 95 -6.60 -43.29 5.59
N GLU A 96 -5.28 -43.32 5.39
CA GLU A 96 -4.47 -44.54 5.55
C GLU A 96 -4.62 -45.13 6.96
N ILE A 97 -4.48 -44.29 7.99
CA ILE A 97 -4.62 -44.72 9.39
C ILE A 97 -6.04 -45.21 9.66
N ALA A 98 -7.07 -44.48 9.21
CA ALA A 98 -8.46 -44.89 9.39
C ALA A 98 -8.73 -46.27 8.78
N GLY A 99 -8.21 -46.54 7.58
CA GLY A 99 -8.27 -47.86 6.96
C GLY A 99 -7.52 -48.94 7.73
N ALA A 100 -6.35 -48.63 8.28
CA ALA A 100 -5.55 -49.57 9.06
C ALA A 100 -6.16 -49.95 10.42
N VAL A 101 -6.91 -49.03 11.05
CA VAL A 101 -7.52 -49.26 12.37
C VAL A 101 -8.98 -49.68 12.31
N ALA A 102 -9.65 -49.57 11.17
CA ALA A 102 -11.00 -50.08 10.96
C ALA A 102 -10.98 -51.62 11.00
N MET A 103 -11.21 -52.20 12.17
CA MET A 103 -11.37 -53.65 12.34
C MET A 103 -12.84 -53.99 12.51
N GLU A 104 -13.29 -55.01 11.79
CA GLU A 104 -14.63 -55.58 11.94
C GLU A 104 -14.68 -56.54 13.14
N ASP A 105 -15.88 -56.84 13.63
CA ASP A 105 -16.07 -57.86 14.66
C ASP A 105 -15.66 -59.24 14.15
N ALA A 106 -15.07 -60.06 15.02
CA ALA A 106 -14.65 -61.41 14.67
C ALA A 106 -15.86 -62.29 14.35
N SER A 107 -15.70 -63.19 13.37
CA SER A 107 -16.65 -64.24 13.06
C SER A 107 -15.94 -65.60 12.98
N LEU A 108 -16.70 -66.68 12.75
CA LEU A 108 -16.12 -68.01 12.58
C LEU A 108 -15.22 -68.13 11.34
N THR A 109 -15.38 -67.23 10.36
CA THR A 109 -14.61 -67.24 9.10
C THR A 109 -13.71 -66.02 8.92
N THR A 110 -13.89 -64.98 9.74
CA THR A 110 -13.21 -63.70 9.58
C THR A 110 -12.56 -63.30 10.90
N LYS A 111 -11.26 -62.97 10.84
CA LYS A 111 -10.57 -62.40 12.00
C LYS A 111 -11.09 -60.99 12.27
N GLY A 112 -11.24 -60.64 13.54
CA GLY A 112 -11.74 -59.33 13.95
C GLY A 112 -11.54 -59.07 15.44
N VAL A 113 -12.15 -58.00 15.94
CA VAL A 113 -12.19 -57.68 17.37
C VAL A 113 -13.34 -58.44 18.05
N VAL A 114 -13.15 -58.85 19.30
CA VAL A 114 -14.19 -59.52 20.09
C VAL A 114 -14.18 -59.00 21.52
N LYS A 115 -15.36 -58.77 22.09
CA LYS A 115 -15.51 -58.40 23.50
C LYS A 115 -15.44 -59.64 24.38
N LEU A 116 -14.88 -59.48 25.58
CA LEU A 116 -14.70 -60.55 26.56
C LEU A 116 -15.88 -60.61 27.55
N SER A 117 -16.29 -61.81 27.94
CA SER A 117 -17.31 -62.04 28.98
C SER A 117 -16.81 -62.97 30.09
N SER A 118 -17.26 -62.72 31.31
CA SER A 118 -17.02 -63.56 32.49
C SER A 118 -18.30 -64.21 33.05
N ALA A 119 -19.40 -64.17 32.29
CA ALA A 119 -20.65 -64.84 32.68
C ALA A 119 -20.54 -66.35 32.49
N VAL A 120 -20.88 -67.11 33.53
CA VAL A 120 -21.06 -68.57 33.45
C VAL A 120 -22.38 -68.89 32.73
N ASP A 121 -22.43 -70.02 32.01
CA ASP A 121 -23.59 -70.48 31.23
C ASP A 121 -24.11 -69.50 30.16
N SER A 122 -23.24 -68.65 29.61
CA SER A 122 -23.60 -67.70 28.55
C SER A 122 -23.87 -68.39 27.20
N THR A 123 -24.99 -68.05 26.56
CA THR A 123 -25.35 -68.52 25.20
C THR A 123 -24.89 -67.58 24.08
N SER A 124 -24.12 -66.54 24.40
CA SER A 124 -23.66 -65.54 23.42
C SER A 124 -22.57 -66.09 22.51
N GLU A 125 -22.79 -66.04 21.20
CA GLU A 125 -21.81 -66.41 20.17
C GLU A 125 -20.93 -65.23 19.72
N SER A 126 -21.26 -63.99 20.10
CA SER A 126 -20.52 -62.78 19.73
C SER A 126 -19.45 -62.34 20.73
N LEU A 127 -19.29 -63.06 21.85
CA LEU A 127 -18.38 -62.70 22.95
C LEU A 127 -17.46 -63.87 23.26
N ALA A 128 -16.19 -63.59 23.53
CA ALA A 128 -15.22 -64.61 23.92
C ALA A 128 -15.23 -64.85 25.43
N ALA A 129 -15.22 -66.12 25.85
CA ALA A 129 -15.16 -66.51 27.25
C ALA A 129 -13.78 -66.21 27.85
N THR A 130 -13.78 -65.63 29.07
CA THR A 130 -12.56 -65.51 29.90
C THR A 130 -12.38 -66.77 30.76
N PRO A 131 -11.18 -67.03 31.32
CA PRO A 131 -10.96 -68.17 32.23
C PRO A 131 -11.88 -68.21 33.47
N LYS A 132 -12.56 -67.11 33.80
CA LYS A 132 -13.53 -67.03 34.90
C LYS A 132 -14.93 -67.53 34.51
N ALA A 133 -15.26 -67.53 33.21
CA ALA A 133 -16.56 -67.97 32.69
C ALA A 133 -16.66 -69.49 32.49
N VAL A 134 -15.53 -70.18 32.49
CA VAL A 134 -15.37 -71.64 32.26
C VAL A 134 -15.12 -72.38 33.56
#